data_AF-Q9P882-F1
#
_entry.id   AF-Q9P882-F1
#
_cell.length_a   1.000
_cell.length_b   1.000
_cell.length_c   1.000
_cell.angle_alpha   90.00
_cell.angle_beta   90.00
_cell.angle_gamma   90.00
#
_symmetry.space_group_name_H-M   'P 1'
#
loop_
_entity.id
_entity.type
_entity.pdbx_description
1 polymer ?
#
loop_
_entity_poly.entity_id
_entity_poly.type
_entity_poly.pdbx_seq_one_letter_code
_entity_poly.pdbx_strand_id
1 'polypeptide(L)' 'DLLVIWMAVNELTDLVRTSYGPNGRNKLVINHLGRLFVTSDAATIIREIEVVHPAAKLVVTIGSPG' A
#
# COMPACT_ATOMS: atom_id res chain seq x y z
N ASP A 1 15.05 5.86 13.98
CA ASP A 1 14.29 6.75 14.90
C ASP A 1 12.79 6.54 14.81
N LEU A 2 12.07 6.74 15.93
CA LEU A 2 10.60 6.61 16.03
C LEU A 2 9.85 7.47 14.99
N LEU A 3 10.38 8.63 14.64
CA LEU A 3 9.82 9.52 13.64
C LEU A 3 9.72 8.85 12.26
N VAL A 4 10.77 8.13 11.85
CA VAL A 4 10.83 7.46 10.54
C VAL A 4 9.83 6.29 10.47
N ILE A 5 9.68 5.56 11.58
CA ILE A 5 8.68 4.49 11.69
C ILE A 5 7.27 5.06 11.49
N TRP A 6 6.95 6.15 12.19
CA TRP A 6 5.65 6.80 12.09
C TRP A 6 5.37 7.32 10.67
N MET A 7 6.34 7.99 10.06
CA MET A 7 6.21 8.52 8.68
C MET A 7 5.91 7.39 7.68
N ALA A 8 6.67 6.29 7.73
CA ALA A 8 6.51 5.19 6.79
C ALA A 8 5.12 4.54 6.84
N VAL A 9 4.56 4.39 8.05
CA VAL A 9 3.22 3.80 8.23
C VAL A 9 2.12 4.79 7.82
N ASN A 10 2.31 6.08 8.10
CA ASN A 10 1.35 7.11 7.69
C ASN A 10 1.29 7.29 6.18
N GLU A 11 2.44 7.28 5.49
CA GLU A 11 2.49 7.35 4.02
C GLU A 11 1.73 6.17 3.39
N LEU A 12 1.92 4.97 3.91
CA LEU A 12 1.17 3.79 3.46
C LEU A 12 -0.34 3.97 3.67
N THR A 13 -0.75 4.50 4.82
CA THR A 13 -2.16 4.76 5.16
C THR A 13 -2.77 5.80 4.22
N ASP A 14 -2.05 6.89 3.95
CA ASP A 14 -2.49 7.96 3.08
C ASP A 14 -2.64 7.52 1.62
N LEU A 15 -1.82 6.57 1.19
CA LEU A 15 -1.90 5.96 -0.14
C LEU A 15 -3.21 5.19 -0.33
N VAL A 16 -3.61 4.36 0.64
CA VAL A 16 -4.75 3.44 0.53
C VAL A 16 -6.09 4.05 0.94
N ARG A 17 -6.11 5.02 1.87
CA ARG A 17 -7.36 5.61 2.39
C ARG A 17 -8.24 6.21 1.29
N THR A 18 -7.60 6.72 0.23
CA THR A 18 -8.30 7.35 -0.92
C THR A 18 -8.96 6.35 -1.86
N SER A 19 -8.68 5.06 -1.71
CA SER A 19 -9.26 3.97 -2.49
C SER A 19 -10.33 3.21 -1.72
N TYR A 20 -10.51 3.49 -0.43
CA TYR A 20 -11.47 2.80 0.43
C TYR A 20 -12.86 3.46 0.44
N GLY A 21 -13.92 2.65 0.35
CA GLY A 21 -15.32 3.08 0.42
C GLY A 21 -16.00 3.30 -0.94
N PRO A 22 -17.31 3.64 -0.95
CA PRO A 22 -18.11 3.75 -2.18
C PRO A 22 -17.65 4.85 -3.14
N ASN A 23 -16.89 5.83 -2.66
CA ASN A 23 -16.25 6.88 -3.46
C ASN A 23 -14.74 6.68 -3.60
N GLY A 24 -14.26 5.45 -3.40
CA GLY A 24 -12.85 5.09 -3.53
C GLY A 24 -12.32 5.36 -4.94
N ARG A 25 -11.13 5.94 -5.03
CA ARG A 25 -10.45 6.22 -6.29
C ARG A 25 -9.64 5.02 -6.75
N ASN A 26 -9.72 4.75 -8.05
CA ASN A 26 -8.82 3.82 -8.71
C ASN A 26 -7.38 4.33 -8.68
N LYS A 27 -6.44 3.42 -8.51
CA LYS A 27 -5.00 3.65 -8.61
C LYS A 27 -4.47 2.91 -9.82
N LEU A 28 -3.59 3.57 -10.55
CA LEU A 28 -2.73 2.90 -11.52
C LEU A 28 -1.51 2.39 -10.75
N VAL A 29 -1.33 1.07 -10.76
CA VAL A 29 -0.24 0.39 -10.07
C VAL A 29 0.70 -0.19 -11.11
N ILE A 30 1.99 0.03 -10.89
CA ILE A 30 3.07 -0.61 -11.63
C ILE A 30 3.85 -1.43 -10.60
N ASN A 31 3.83 -2.75 -10.75
CA ASN A 31 4.52 -3.62 -9.81
C ASN A 31 5.99 -3.84 -10.20
N HIS A 32 6.74 -4.53 -9.32
CA HIS A 32 8.15 -4.87 -9.51
C HIS A 32 8.44 -5.71 -10.77
N LEU A 33 7.42 -6.36 -11.35
CA LEU A 33 7.51 -7.12 -12.60
C LEU A 33 7.21 -6.26 -13.84
N GLY A 34 6.96 -4.96 -13.68
CA GLY A 34 6.59 -4.05 -14.75
C GLY A 34 5.15 -4.23 -15.26
N ARG A 35 4.30 -4.98 -14.55
CA ARG A 35 2.88 -5.10 -14.91
C ARG A 35 2.14 -3.84 -14.48
N LEU A 36 1.34 -3.30 -15.40
CA LEU A 36 0.50 -2.13 -15.19
C LEU A 36 -0.96 -2.56 -15.14
N PHE A 37 -1.65 -2.17 -14.06
CA PHE A 37 -3.08 -2.42 -13.91
C PHE A 37 -3.72 -1.33 -13.07
N VAL A 38 -5.05 -1.25 -13.15
CA VAL A 38 -5.86 -0.27 -12.43
C VAL A 38 -6.70 -1.01 -11.40
N THR A 39 -6.64 -0.58 -10.14
CA THR A 39 -7.41 -1.20 -9.05
C THR A 39 -7.82 -0.17 -7.99
N SER A 40 -8.96 -0.39 -7.36
CA SER A 40 -9.40 0.31 -6.13
C SER A 40 -9.28 -0.58 -4.89
N ASP A 41 -8.91 -1.85 -5.04
CA ASP A 41 -8.74 -2.75 -3.91
C ASP A 41 -7.45 -2.42 -3.15
N ALA A 42 -7.62 -1.91 -1.93
CA ALA A 42 -6.51 -1.55 -1.05
C ALA A 42 -5.60 -2.75 -0.73
N ALA A 43 -6.14 -3.96 -0.61
CA ALA A 43 -5.33 -5.15 -0.33
C ALA A 43 -4.39 -5.47 -1.50
N THR A 44 -4.93 -5.42 -2.73
CA THR A 44 -4.13 -5.57 -3.96
C THR A 44 -3.08 -4.46 -4.07
N ILE A 45 -3.45 -3.19 -3.82
CA ILE A 45 -2.49 -2.08 -3.87
C ILE A 45 -1.32 -2.31 -2.90
N ILE A 46 -1.60 -2.67 -1.65
CA ILE A 46 -0.58 -2.90 -0.61
C ILE A 46 0.35 -4.07 -0.96
N ARG A 47 -0.17 -5.12 -1.61
CA ARG A 47 0.61 -6.30 -2.02
C ARG A 47 1.59 -6.02 -3.16
N GLU A 48 1.22 -5.09 -4.04
CA GLU A 48 1.91 -4.88 -5.32
C GLU A 48 2.91 -3.72 -5.29
N ILE A 49 2.82 -2.84 -4.28
CA ILE A 49 3.77 -1.75 -4.04
C ILE A 49 5.08 -2.26 -3.43
N GLU A 50 6.18 -1.64 -3.81
CA GLU A 50 7.48 -1.89 -3.18
C GLU A 50 7.63 -1.07 -1.89
N VAL A 51 7.72 -1.75 -0.75
CA VAL A 51 7.93 -1.13 0.55
C VAL A 51 9.34 -1.40 1.06
N VAL A 52 10.12 -0.33 1.22
CA VAL A 52 11.52 -0.39 1.68
C VAL A 52 11.62 -0.39 3.21
N HIS A 53 10.77 0.38 3.89
CA HIS A 53 10.88 0.56 5.32
C HIS A 53 10.36 -0.68 6.11
N PRO A 54 11.14 -1.24 7.07
CA PRO A 54 10.77 -2.47 7.77
C PRO A 54 9.40 -2.42 8.46
N ALA A 55 9.07 -1.29 9.09
CA ALA A 55 7.80 -1.14 9.80
C ALA A 55 6.59 -1.20 8.86
N ALA A 56 6.66 -0.56 7.69
CA ALA A 56 5.58 -0.61 6.70
C ALA A 56 5.50 -2.00 6.03
N LYS A 57 6.64 -2.68 5.88
CA LYS A 57 6.69 -4.06 5.36
C LYS A 57 5.97 -5.05 6.29
N LEU A 58 6.04 -4.85 7.61
CA LEU A 58 5.26 -5.63 8.57
C LEU A 58 3.75 -5.45 8.33
N VAL A 59 3.30 -4.22 8.11
CA VAL A 59 1.87 -3.92 7.83
C VAL A 59 1.39 -4.64 6.56
N VAL A 60 2.19 -4.60 5.48
CA VAL A 60 1.91 -5.30 4.23
C VAL A 60 1.79 -6.82 4.43
N THR A 61 2.72 -7.38 5.21
CA THR A 61 2.79 -8.84 5.47
C THR A 61 1.57 -9.32 6.25
N ILE A 62 1.07 -8.53 7.21
CA ILE A 62 -0.12 -8.87 8.01
C ILE A 62 -1.41 -8.68 7.19
N GLY A 63 -1.48 -7.64 6.35
CA GLY A 63 -2.64 -7.36 5.50
C GLY A 63 -2.85 -8.37 4.36
N SER A 64 -1.87 -9.22 4.09
CA SER A 64 -1.94 -10.27 3.09
C SER A 64 -2.01 -11.65 3.78
N PRO A 65 -3.19 -12.14 4.20
CA PRO A 65 -3.33 -13.56 4.46
C PRO A 65 -3.00 -14.27 3.13
N GLY A 66 -2.17 -15.30 3.19
CA GLY A 66 -1.80 -16.10 2.01
C GLY A 66 -3.00 -16.45 1.15
#